data_AF-A0A965QBN5-F1
#
_entry.id   AF-A0A965QBN5-F1
#
_cell.length_a   1.000
_cell.length_b   1.000
_cell.length_c   1.000
_cell.angle_alpha   90.00
_cell.angle_beta   90.00
_cell.angle_gamma   90.00
#
_symmetry.space_group_name_H-M   'P 1'
#
loop_
_entity.id
_entity.type
_entity.pdbx_description
1 polymer ?
#
loop_
_entity_poly.entity_id
_entity_poly.type
_entity_poly.pdbx_seq_one_letter_code
_entity_poly.pdbx_strand_id
1 'polypeptide(L)'
;MISNIARVMVCASIVGLSPTVFVGAVAQAQGSTITLAVAGRYNANPSIAARGNFAAVAWSGTLGSTMDIYVATSRDGGAKWSAPVQVNATAGDARVSGEQPPRVVLVAGRGATPE
;
A
#
# COMPACT_ATOMS: atom_id res chain seq x y z
N MET A 1 24.64 9.12 -10.09
CA MET A 1 23.89 7.89 -9.80
C MET A 1 22.46 8.27 -9.47
N ILE A 2 21.53 7.69 -10.24
CA ILE A 2 20.06 7.75 -10.21
C ILE A 2 19.42 9.15 -10.17
N SER A 3 19.34 9.71 -11.37
CA SER A 3 18.53 10.87 -11.75
C SER A 3 17.16 10.36 -12.23
N ASN A 4 16.06 10.82 -11.64
CA ASN A 4 14.71 10.51 -12.13
C ASN A 4 14.37 11.44 -13.31
N ILE A 5 14.96 11.17 -14.48
CA ILE A 5 14.65 11.87 -15.72
C ILE A 5 13.50 11.12 -16.42
N ALA A 6 12.30 11.68 -16.35
CA ALA A 6 11.30 11.46 -17.38
C ALA A 6 11.83 12.13 -18.67
N ARG A 7 12.31 11.34 -19.62
CA ARG A 7 12.88 11.81 -20.89
C ARG A 7 11.77 11.89 -21.94
N VAL A 8 11.29 13.12 -22.13
CA VAL A 8 10.83 13.81 -23.37
C VAL A 8 10.39 12.96 -24.58
N MET A 9 9.23 13.31 -25.15
CA MET A 9 9.07 13.36 -26.61
C MET A 9 8.53 14.74 -27.02
N VAL A 10 9.41 15.55 -27.63
CA VAL A 10 9.07 16.74 -28.42
C VAL A 10 8.73 16.23 -29.81
N CYS A 11 7.50 16.45 -30.29
CA CYS A 11 7.21 16.34 -31.72
C CYS A 11 7.51 17.69 -32.36
N ALA A 12 8.62 17.76 -33.09
CA ALA A 12 8.83 18.81 -34.09
C ALA A 12 7.73 18.68 -35.16
N SER A 13 7.09 19.80 -35.48
CA SER A 13 6.03 19.89 -36.47
C SER A 13 6.54 19.48 -37.86
N ILE A 14 5.99 18.38 -38.40
CA ILE A 14 6.06 18.07 -39.82
C ILE A 14 4.67 18.37 -40.39
N VAL A 15 4.61 19.35 -41.29
CA VAL A 15 3.43 19.65 -42.10
C VAL A 15 3.15 18.43 -42.97
N GLY A 16 2.02 17.76 -42.75
CA GLY A 16 1.60 16.62 -43.57
C GLY A 16 0.49 15.83 -42.88
N LEU A 17 -0.75 16.00 -43.36
CA LEU A 17 -1.97 15.39 -42.84
C LEU A 17 -1.91 13.85 -42.89
N SER A 18 -1.58 13.23 -41.76
CA SER A 18 -1.98 11.86 -41.46
C SER A 18 -2.15 11.73 -39.94
N PRO A 19 -3.34 11.38 -39.43
CA PRO A 19 -3.51 11.16 -38.01
C PRO A 19 -2.81 9.85 -37.63
N THR A 20 -1.52 9.95 -37.28
CA THR A 20 -0.82 8.86 -36.60
C THR A 20 -1.42 8.76 -35.20
N VAL A 21 -2.30 7.78 -35.00
CA VAL A 21 -2.80 7.43 -33.68
C VAL A 21 -1.64 6.79 -32.92
N PHE A 22 -1.05 7.51 -31.96
CA PHE A 22 -0.19 6.90 -30.96
C PHE A 22 -1.05 6.08 -30.01
N VAL A 23 -1.18 4.78 -30.28
CA VAL A 23 -1.66 3.83 -29.27
C VAL A 23 -0.49 3.62 -28.31
N GLY A 24 -0.41 4.45 -27.28
CA GLY A 24 0.46 4.18 -26.14
C GLY A 24 -0.02 2.93 -25.44
N ALA A 25 0.68 1.81 -25.61
CA ALA A 25 0.46 0.64 -24.79
C ALA A 25 0.76 1.02 -23.34
N VAL A 26 -0.27 1.17 -22.52
CA VAL A 26 -0.12 1.18 -21.07
C VAL A 26 0.43 -0.20 -20.70
N ALA A 27 1.72 -0.25 -20.39
CA ALA A 27 2.31 -1.44 -19.80
C ALA A 27 1.52 -1.75 -18.53
N GLN A 28 0.68 -2.79 -18.57
CA GLN A 28 0.04 -3.26 -17.36
C GLN A 28 1.16 -3.79 -16.47
N ALA A 29 1.35 -3.15 -15.31
CA ALA A 29 2.25 -3.66 -14.31
C ALA A 29 1.73 -5.05 -13.92
N GLN A 30 2.42 -6.09 -14.38
CA GLN A 30 2.24 -7.46 -13.91
C GLN A 30 2.83 -7.51 -12.49
N GLY A 31 2.11 -6.93 -11.54
CA GLY A 31 2.49 -6.93 -10.14
C GLY A 31 2.29 -8.33 -9.58
N SER A 32 3.34 -8.91 -9.00
CA SER A 32 3.19 -10.08 -8.13
C SER A 32 2.22 -9.74 -7.00
N THR A 33 1.17 -10.54 -6.83
CA THR A 33 0.25 -10.38 -5.69
C THR A 33 0.99 -10.59 -4.37
N ILE A 34 0.90 -9.62 -3.47
CA ILE A 34 1.41 -9.74 -2.10
C ILE A 34 0.22 -10.01 -1.18
N THR A 35 0.30 -11.08 -0.40
CA THR A 35 -0.69 -11.40 0.63
C THR A 35 -0.21 -10.91 1.99
N LEU A 36 -0.96 -10.00 2.61
CA LEU A 36 -0.78 -9.62 4.01
C LEU A 36 -1.75 -10.44 4.86
N ALA A 37 -1.21 -11.32 5.70
CA ALA A 37 -2.00 -12.17 6.58
C ALA A 37 -1.17 -12.63 7.77
N VAL A 38 -1.86 -12.94 8.86
CA VAL A 38 -1.31 -13.78 9.93
C VAL A 38 -1.73 -15.22 9.67
N ALA A 39 -0.75 -16.12 9.58
CA ALA A 39 -0.98 -17.53 9.32
C ALA A 39 -1.85 -18.18 10.40
N GLY A 40 -2.76 -19.07 10.01
CA GLY A 40 -3.67 -19.77 10.92
C GLY A 40 -4.82 -18.91 11.47
N ARG A 41 -4.95 -17.65 11.02
CA ARG A 41 -6.04 -16.76 11.43
C ARG A 41 -6.96 -16.44 10.27
N TYR A 42 -8.23 -16.17 10.59
CA TYR A 42 -9.14 -15.53 9.65
C TYR A 42 -8.83 -14.03 9.63
N ASN A 43 -8.37 -13.52 8.48
CA ASN A 43 -7.93 -12.14 8.33
C ASN A 43 -9.05 -11.33 7.66
N ALA A 44 -9.47 -10.22 8.28
CA ALA A 44 -10.60 -9.43 7.80
C ALA A 44 -10.48 -7.94 8.13
N ASN A 45 -11.46 -7.16 7.66
CA ASN A 45 -11.65 -5.75 8.00
C ASN A 45 -10.39 -4.87 7.75
N PRO A 46 -9.74 -4.95 6.57
CA PRO A 46 -8.54 -4.16 6.32
C PRO A 46 -8.88 -2.66 6.22
N SER A 47 -7.92 -1.83 6.63
CA SER A 47 -7.85 -0.40 6.37
C SER A 47 -6.44 -0.04 5.93
N ILE A 48 -6.29 0.93 5.03
CA ILE A 48 -4.98 1.35 4.49
C ILE A 48 -4.84 2.87 4.54
N ALA A 49 -3.63 3.34 4.83
CA ALA A 49 -3.24 4.72 4.64
C ALA A 49 -1.84 4.79 4.00
N ALA A 50 -1.65 5.75 3.09
CA ALA A 50 -0.39 5.92 2.37
C ALA A 50 -0.01 7.40 2.23
N ARG A 51 1.29 7.71 2.30
CA ARG A 51 1.89 9.02 2.02
C ARG A 51 3.30 8.82 1.45
N GLY A 52 3.54 9.34 0.23
CA GLY A 52 4.79 9.09 -0.48
C GLY A 52 5.03 7.59 -0.68
N ASN A 53 6.24 7.13 -0.39
CA ASN A 53 6.58 5.71 -0.45
C ASN A 53 6.14 4.91 0.79
N PHE A 54 5.58 5.57 1.80
CA PHE A 54 5.12 4.91 3.02
C PHE A 54 3.67 4.49 2.91
N ALA A 55 3.38 3.24 3.25
CA ALA A 55 2.02 2.73 3.41
C ALA A 55 1.90 1.89 4.69
N ALA A 56 0.73 1.92 5.31
CA ALA A 56 0.38 1.07 6.44
C ALA A 56 -0.98 0.43 6.19
N VAL A 57 -1.09 -0.87 6.45
CA VAL A 57 -2.35 -1.62 6.42
C VAL A 57 -2.61 -2.14 7.82
N ALA A 58 -3.80 -1.91 8.34
CA ALA A 58 -4.28 -2.46 9.60
C ALA A 58 -5.47 -3.38 9.36
N TRP A 59 -5.53 -4.54 10.01
CA TRP A 59 -6.59 -5.53 9.83
C TRP A 59 -6.83 -6.34 11.10
N SER A 60 -7.94 -7.08 11.16
CA SER A 60 -8.23 -8.02 12.23
C SER A 60 -7.76 -9.43 11.88
N GLY A 61 -7.27 -10.18 12.87
CA GLY A 61 -6.96 -11.60 12.75
C GLY A 61 -7.66 -12.41 13.84
N THR A 62 -8.58 -13.28 13.45
CA THR A 62 -9.40 -14.10 14.36
C THR A 62 -8.84 -15.51 14.49
N LEU A 63 -8.73 -16.00 15.74
CA LEU A 63 -8.44 -17.39 16.07
C LEU A 63 -9.46 -17.89 17.11
N GLY A 64 -10.34 -18.81 16.71
CA GLY A 64 -11.46 -19.23 17.55
C GLY A 64 -12.39 -18.05 17.86
N SER A 65 -12.63 -17.80 19.16
CA SER A 65 -13.41 -16.65 19.64
C SER A 65 -12.57 -15.40 19.94
N THR A 66 -11.25 -15.46 19.73
CA THR A 66 -10.32 -14.37 20.05
C THR A 66 -9.95 -13.59 18.79
N MET A 67 -9.80 -12.28 18.93
CA MET A 67 -9.40 -11.38 17.85
C MET A 67 -8.25 -10.50 18.28
N ASP A 68 -7.38 -10.19 17.32
CA ASP A 68 -6.26 -9.26 17.48
C ASP A 68 -6.24 -8.29 16.29
N ILE A 69 -5.63 -7.12 16.50
CA ILE A 69 -5.42 -6.13 15.44
C ILE A 69 -3.96 -6.20 15.03
N TYR A 70 -3.72 -6.30 13.72
CA TYR A 70 -2.39 -6.37 13.14
C TYR A 70 -2.13 -5.19 12.21
N VAL A 71 -0.86 -4.79 12.11
CA VAL A 71 -0.37 -3.78 11.17
C VAL A 71 0.85 -4.32 10.41
N ALA A 72 0.92 -4.02 9.11
CA ALA A 72 2.14 -4.13 8.32
C ALA A 72 2.38 -2.82 7.58
N THR A 73 3.65 -2.51 7.34
CA THR A 73 4.07 -1.27 6.69
C THR A 73 4.97 -1.53 5.49
N SER A 74 4.89 -0.65 4.51
CA SER A 74 5.80 -0.57 3.37
C SER A 74 6.50 0.79 3.38
N ARG A 75 7.75 0.80 2.93
CA ARG A 75 8.57 2.02 2.74
C ARG A 75 8.98 2.23 1.28
N ASP A 76 8.53 1.37 0.38
CA ASP A 76 8.93 1.29 -1.02
C ASP A 76 7.72 1.29 -1.96
N GLY A 77 6.65 2.01 -1.60
CA GLY A 77 5.47 2.18 -2.44
C GLY A 77 4.61 0.92 -2.56
N GLY A 78 4.70 0.00 -1.58
CA GLY A 78 3.95 -1.25 -1.56
C GLY A 78 4.65 -2.42 -2.25
N ALA A 79 5.90 -2.27 -2.70
CA ALA A 79 6.66 -3.35 -3.34
C ALA A 79 7.08 -4.43 -2.34
N LYS A 80 7.36 -4.06 -1.08
CA LYS A 80 7.61 -4.97 0.04
C LYS A 80 6.92 -4.48 1.29
N TRP A 81 6.59 -5.43 2.15
CA TRP A 81 5.89 -5.19 3.41
C TRP A 81 6.62 -5.84 4.57
N SER A 82 6.55 -5.22 5.74
CA SER A 82 7.02 -5.81 6.99
C SER A 82 6.20 -7.06 7.34
N ALA A 83 6.73 -7.90 8.22
CA ALA A 83 5.92 -8.88 8.90
C ALA A 83 4.75 -8.18 9.66
N PRO A 84 3.59 -8.84 9.80
CA PRO A 84 2.50 -8.34 10.63
C PRO A 84 2.93 -8.17 12.09
N VAL A 85 2.53 -7.05 12.70
CA VAL A 85 2.76 -6.74 14.11
C VAL A 85 1.42 -6.58 14.81
N GLN A 86 1.21 -7.27 15.93
CA GLN A 86 0.04 -7.08 16.76
C GLN A 86 0.11 -5.73 17.49
N VAL A 87 -0.99 -4.97 17.50
CA VAL A 87 -1.02 -3.61 18.07
C VAL A 87 -2.02 -3.40 19.20
N ASN A 88 -2.95 -4.32 19.44
CA ASN A 88 -3.78 -4.31 20.64
C ASN A 88 -2.98 -4.78 21.86
N ALA A 89 -3.27 -4.19 23.03
CA ALA A 89 -2.47 -4.36 24.24
C ALA A 89 -2.58 -5.76 24.85
N THR A 90 -3.77 -6.38 24.80
CA THR A 90 -3.99 -7.72 25.37
C THR A 90 -4.34 -8.69 24.26
N ALA A 91 -3.62 -9.80 24.15
CA ALA A 91 -3.93 -10.80 23.13
C ALA A 91 -5.36 -11.34 23.27
N GLY A 92 -6.08 -11.37 22.15
CA GLY A 92 -7.45 -11.84 22.02
C GLY A 92 -8.55 -10.88 22.48
N ASP A 93 -8.20 -9.67 22.94
CA ASP A 93 -9.17 -8.72 23.49
C ASP A 93 -9.90 -7.88 22.44
N ALA A 94 -9.42 -7.84 21.21
CA ALA A 94 -9.98 -6.96 20.20
C ALA A 94 -11.44 -7.33 19.87
N ARG A 95 -12.23 -6.33 19.50
CA ARG A 95 -13.61 -6.50 19.05
C ARG A 95 -13.78 -5.70 17.77
N VAL A 96 -13.77 -6.41 16.65
CA VAL A 96 -13.83 -5.82 15.30
C VAL A 96 -15.01 -6.44 14.55
N SER A 97 -15.67 -5.62 13.75
CA SER A 97 -16.72 -6.05 12.83
C SER A 97 -16.58 -5.33 11.48
N GLY A 98 -17.42 -5.70 10.51
CA GLY A 98 -17.51 -4.96 9.24
C GLY A 98 -17.89 -3.49 9.41
N GLU A 99 -18.70 -3.18 10.42
CA GLU A 99 -19.16 -1.81 10.74
C GLU A 99 -18.09 -1.00 11.48
N GLN A 100 -17.23 -1.68 12.24
CA GLN A 100 -16.14 -1.07 12.99
C GLN A 100 -14.78 -1.70 12.62
N PRO A 101 -14.27 -1.50 11.38
CA PRO A 101 -12.91 -1.92 11.05
C PRO A 101 -11.89 -1.18 11.92
N PRO A 102 -10.66 -1.70 12.09
CA PRO A 102 -9.54 -0.88 12.50
C PRO A 102 -9.41 0.37 11.61
N ARG A 103 -8.83 1.44 12.15
CA ARG A 103 -8.54 2.68 11.43
C ARG A 103 -7.06 2.97 11.57
N VAL A 104 -6.40 3.23 10.44
CA VAL A 104 -5.01 3.66 10.40
C VAL A 104 -4.92 5.06 9.81
N VAL A 105 -4.15 5.93 10.45
CA VAL A 105 -3.86 7.29 9.99
C VAL A 105 -2.36 7.50 10.06
N LEU A 106 -1.79 8.11 9.02
CA LEU A 106 -0.39 8.49 9.00
C LEU A 106 -0.22 9.91 9.53
N VAL A 107 0.58 10.05 10.59
CA VAL A 107 0.99 11.32 11.16
C VAL A 107 2.47 11.52 10.84
N ALA A 108 2.82 12.70 10.28
CA ALA A 108 4.22 13.05 10.10
C ALA A 108 4.90 13.13 11.48
N GLY A 109 5.95 12.36 11.69
CA GLY A 109 6.74 12.46 12.91
C GLY A 109 7.36 13.85 13.01
N ARG A 110 7.29 14.49 14.19
CA ARG A 110 8.13 15.66 14.44
C ARG A 110 9.60 15.23 14.34
N GLY A 111 10.37 15.89 13.48
CA GLY A 111 11.82 15.78 13.45
C GLY A 111 12.43 14.81 12.44
N ALA A 112 11.67 14.26 11.49
CA ALA A 112 12.26 13.64 10.30
C ALA A 112 12.27 14.65 9.16
N THR A 113 13.45 15.18 8.82
CA THR A 113 13.67 15.81 7.51
C THR A 113 13.36 14.77 6.42
N PRO A 114 12.54 15.11 5.42
CA PRO A 114 12.34 14.23 4.28
C PRO A 114 13.55 14.38 3.35
N GLU A 115 14.53 13.50 3.51
CA GLU A 115 15.62 13.26 2.56
C GLU A 115 15.61 11.82 2.06
#